data_AF-A0A7L3AR97-F1
#
_entry.id   AF-A0A7L3AR97-F1
#
_cell.length_a   1.000
_cell.length_b   1.000
_cell.length_c   1.000
_cell.angle_alpha   90.00
_cell.angle_beta   90.00
_cell.angle_gamma   90.00
#
_symmetry.space_group_name_H-M   'P 1'
#
loop_
_entity.id
_entity.type
_entity.pdbx_description
1 polymer ?
#
loop_
_entity_poly.entity_id
_entity_poly.type
_entity_poly.pdbx_seq_one_letter_code
_entity_poly.pdbx_strand_id
1 'polypeptide(L)'
;AEQSQSGFITTQGGKLLCSKIIHLFPSDNVKSQVSKVLHECELRMYKSVAFPAIGTGQAGQSPAKVADDMLDAIVEFVSKRSVQYLKQIKIVIFQTHMLRDFYESMKKREDSDLPTRDSWMSMFKSLFWGKKPSTEKKKPVVLEKKVDIATFQICGESQKNVDATESWIKNLILKEQLENTISDELIVNFGESQIDTLADLQRRTHVTIQLESKLFPPCIKISGISRDVFYVSVKIQKMIQKMKDTQEEQSKAELVYNLVEWRYPGSNDSFVAFDKLTNMHLEDAKIAKKSHLTVKINKKDYKVDLNTLQANDGQGESIVIQRVPKNEGKL
;
A
#
# COMPACT_ATOMS: atom_id res chain seq x y z
N ALA A 1 -26.42 51.59 25.48
CA ALA A 1 -25.23 50.73 25.25
C ALA A 1 -25.25 49.65 26.32
N GLU A 2 -25.62 48.42 25.97
CA GLU A 2 -25.57 47.30 26.92
C GLU A 2 -24.12 46.87 27.09
N GLN A 3 -23.58 47.13 28.27
CA GLN A 3 -22.28 46.64 28.70
C GLN A 3 -22.44 45.13 29.00
N SER A 4 -22.11 44.28 28.02
CA SER A 4 -22.32 42.84 28.12
C SER A 4 -21.27 42.16 29.00
N GLN A 5 -21.71 41.39 29.99
CA GLN A 5 -20.91 40.49 30.84
C GLN A 5 -20.20 39.34 30.06
N SER A 6 -20.33 39.28 28.73
CA SER A 6 -19.83 38.19 27.89
C SER A 6 -18.31 38.21 27.62
N GLY A 7 -17.64 39.35 27.80
CA GLY A 7 -16.20 39.49 27.53
C GLY A 7 -15.82 39.67 26.04
N PHE A 8 -16.81 39.97 25.19
CA PHE A 8 -16.64 40.33 23.78
C PHE A 8 -17.79 41.23 23.30
N ILE A 9 -17.61 41.92 22.18
CA ILE A 9 -18.63 42.73 21.49
C ILE A 9 -18.81 42.22 20.07
N THR A 10 -20.05 42.06 19.61
CA THR A 10 -20.34 41.64 18.23
C THR A 10 -20.86 42.81 17.38
N THR A 11 -20.24 43.06 16.24
CA THR A 11 -20.66 44.08 15.27
C THR A 11 -20.98 43.48 13.91
N GLN A 12 -21.53 44.29 12.99
CA GLN A 12 -21.66 43.92 11.57
C GLN A 12 -20.28 43.85 10.89
N GLY A 13 -20.19 43.11 9.78
CA GLY A 13 -18.96 42.95 8.97
C GLY A 13 -18.49 44.20 8.22
N GLY A 14 -19.39 45.14 7.95
CA GLY A 14 -19.06 46.34 7.17
C GLY A 14 -18.62 45.98 5.75
N LYS A 15 -17.42 46.44 5.33
CA LYS A 15 -16.84 46.13 4.02
C LYS A 15 -16.02 44.82 3.99
N LEU A 16 -15.87 44.14 5.13
CA LEU A 16 -15.20 42.85 5.18
C LEU A 16 -16.12 41.76 4.64
N LEU A 17 -15.54 40.72 4.06
CA LEU A 17 -16.26 39.55 3.54
C LEU A 17 -16.70 38.61 4.67
N CYS A 18 -17.45 39.12 5.64
CA CYS A 18 -18.01 38.35 6.75
C CYS A 18 -19.37 38.94 7.18
N SER A 19 -20.20 38.11 7.81
CA SER A 19 -21.50 38.55 8.34
C SER A 19 -21.35 39.41 9.61
N LYS A 20 -20.43 39.02 10.50
CA LYS A 20 -20.20 39.64 11.81
C LYS A 20 -18.72 39.70 12.15
N ILE A 21 -18.37 40.60 13.07
CA ILE A 21 -17.06 40.68 13.71
C ILE A 21 -17.27 40.52 15.22
N ILE A 22 -16.53 39.61 15.85
CA ILE A 22 -16.54 39.43 17.30
C ILE A 22 -15.23 40.02 17.85
N HIS A 23 -15.34 41.14 18.56
CA HIS A 23 -14.24 41.88 19.16
C HIS A 23 -14.01 41.37 20.57
N LEU A 24 -12.85 40.78 20.83
CA LEU A 24 -12.48 40.25 22.13
C LEU A 24 -11.82 41.33 22.98
N PHE A 25 -12.16 41.40 24.28
CA PHE A 25 -11.41 42.24 25.21
C PHE A 25 -10.05 41.62 25.51
N PRO A 26 -9.01 42.43 25.81
CA PRO A 26 -7.69 41.92 26.20
C PRO A 26 -7.78 40.91 27.35
N SER A 27 -7.11 39.77 27.19
CA SER A 27 -7.05 38.69 28.18
C SER A 27 -5.83 37.83 27.90
N ASP A 28 -5.19 37.33 28.96
CA ASP A 28 -4.09 36.37 28.85
C ASP A 28 -4.58 34.92 28.67
N ASN A 29 -5.90 34.68 28.85
CA ASN A 29 -6.51 33.37 28.67
C ASN A 29 -7.09 33.22 27.27
N VAL A 30 -6.22 32.94 26.29
CA VAL A 30 -6.58 32.76 24.88
C VAL A 30 -7.56 31.59 24.70
N LYS A 31 -7.35 30.48 25.41
CA LYS A 31 -8.24 29.31 25.39
C LYS A 31 -9.68 29.68 25.74
N SER A 32 -9.87 30.46 26.81
CA SER A 32 -11.20 30.96 27.21
C SER A 32 -11.80 31.89 26.16
N GLN A 33 -11.02 32.79 25.57
CA GLN A 33 -11.50 33.70 24.53
C GLN A 33 -11.98 32.93 23.29
N VAL A 34 -11.18 31.99 22.78
CA VAL A 34 -11.56 31.14 21.64
C VAL A 34 -12.82 30.34 21.96
N SER A 35 -12.87 29.72 23.14
CA SER A 35 -14.05 28.95 23.58
C SER A 35 -15.32 29.79 23.57
N LYS A 36 -15.29 31.02 24.11
CA LYS A 36 -16.44 31.93 24.10
C LYS A 36 -16.92 32.25 22.68
N VAL A 37 -15.99 32.53 21.77
CA VAL A 37 -16.33 32.79 20.36
C VAL A 37 -16.96 31.58 19.70
N LEU A 38 -16.41 30.37 19.90
CA LEU A 38 -16.96 29.14 19.33
C LEU A 38 -18.39 28.87 19.82
N HIS A 39 -18.66 29.06 21.11
CA HIS A 39 -20.01 28.91 21.67
C HIS A 39 -20.97 29.99 21.15
N GLU A 40 -20.54 31.23 21.01
CA GLU A 40 -21.37 32.30 20.41
C GLU A 40 -21.69 31.98 18.94
N CYS A 41 -20.70 31.51 18.16
CA CYS A 41 -20.93 31.10 16.77
C CYS A 41 -21.96 29.98 16.67
N GLU A 42 -21.88 28.97 17.54
CA GLU A 42 -22.83 27.86 17.58
C GLU A 42 -24.23 28.32 17.98
N LEU A 43 -24.34 29.14 19.04
CA LEU A 43 -25.59 29.72 19.51
C LEU A 43 -26.29 30.56 18.43
N ARG A 44 -25.51 31.29 17.63
CA ARG A 44 -25.99 32.12 16.51
C ARG A 44 -26.15 31.34 15.20
N MET A 45 -25.91 30.02 15.23
CA MET A 45 -26.00 29.13 14.07
C MET A 45 -25.08 29.55 12.90
N TYR A 46 -23.93 30.15 13.20
CA TYR A 46 -22.93 30.48 12.19
C TYR A 46 -22.22 29.23 11.68
N LYS A 47 -21.99 29.18 10.37
CA LYS A 47 -21.38 28.01 9.71
C LYS A 47 -19.86 28.03 9.72
N SER A 48 -19.26 29.22 9.82
CA SER A 48 -17.81 29.39 9.79
C SER A 48 -17.33 30.52 10.68
N VAL A 49 -16.10 30.40 11.17
CA VAL A 49 -15.39 31.44 11.93
C VAL A 49 -13.91 31.47 11.54
N ALA A 50 -13.34 32.67 11.52
CA ALA A 50 -11.91 32.86 11.30
C ALA A 50 -11.29 33.63 12.47
N PHE A 51 -10.16 33.14 12.98
CA PHE A 51 -9.40 33.74 14.06
C PHE A 51 -8.04 34.22 13.57
N PRO A 52 -7.50 35.34 14.08
CA PRO A 52 -6.07 35.60 14.01
C PRO A 52 -5.33 34.70 15.02
N ALA A 53 -3.99 34.72 15.02
CA ALA A 53 -3.20 34.25 16.16
C ALA A 53 -3.40 35.20 17.35
N ILE A 54 -4.41 34.94 18.19
CA ILE A 54 -4.86 35.87 19.25
C ILE A 54 -3.74 36.07 20.27
N GLY A 55 -3.40 37.32 20.56
CA GLY A 55 -2.44 37.67 21.61
C GLY A 55 -0.95 37.69 21.19
N THR A 56 -0.61 37.24 19.97
CA THR A 56 0.79 37.24 19.49
C THR A 56 1.28 38.60 18.97
N GLY A 57 0.41 39.60 18.93
CA GLY A 57 0.74 40.98 18.58
C GLY A 57 1.22 41.78 19.79
N GLN A 58 0.57 42.92 20.05
CA GLN A 58 0.94 43.83 21.14
C GLN A 58 0.88 43.21 22.55
N ALA A 59 0.11 42.14 22.74
CA ALA A 59 0.07 41.42 24.02
C ALA A 59 1.30 40.53 24.26
N GLY A 60 2.17 40.34 23.26
CA GLY A 60 3.47 39.69 23.43
C GLY A 60 3.42 38.21 23.80
N GLN A 61 2.29 37.53 23.60
CA GLN A 61 2.18 36.11 23.94
C GLN A 61 2.97 35.24 22.97
N SER A 62 3.58 34.16 23.50
CA SER A 62 4.35 33.20 22.71
C SER A 62 3.47 32.53 21.64
N PRO A 63 3.89 32.50 20.35
CA PRO A 63 3.15 31.82 19.29
C PRO A 63 2.85 30.35 19.58
N ALA A 64 3.80 29.62 20.17
CA ALA A 64 3.62 28.22 20.54
C ALA A 64 2.53 28.03 21.60
N LYS A 65 2.55 28.87 22.66
CA LYS A 65 1.51 28.84 23.69
C LYS A 65 0.14 29.18 23.11
N VAL A 66 0.06 30.23 22.28
CA VAL A 66 -1.19 30.64 21.63
C VAL A 66 -1.72 29.52 20.73
N ALA A 67 -0.85 28.87 19.95
CA ALA A 67 -1.25 27.74 19.11
C ALA A 67 -1.89 26.61 19.93
N ASP A 68 -1.23 26.20 21.02
CA ASP A 68 -1.75 25.17 21.92
C ASP A 68 -3.08 25.58 22.56
N ASP A 69 -3.18 26.81 23.11
CA ASP A 69 -4.40 27.32 23.74
C ASP A 69 -5.59 27.40 22.76
N MET A 70 -5.35 27.88 21.54
CA MET A 70 -6.38 27.97 20.50
C MET A 70 -6.85 26.58 20.06
N LEU A 71 -5.92 25.65 19.81
CA LEU A 71 -6.25 24.30 19.35
C LEU A 71 -6.92 23.46 20.45
N ASP A 72 -6.52 23.62 21.71
CA ASP A 72 -7.19 22.96 22.84
C ASP A 72 -8.62 23.44 23.01
N ALA A 73 -8.87 24.75 22.88
CA ALA A 73 -10.23 25.28 22.91
C ALA A 73 -11.10 24.68 21.79
N ILE A 74 -10.54 24.50 20.60
CA ILE A 74 -11.22 23.89 19.46
C ILE A 74 -11.51 22.41 19.75
N VAL A 75 -10.52 21.63 20.20
CA VAL A 75 -10.68 20.21 20.53
C VAL A 75 -11.74 20.02 21.62
N GLU A 76 -11.71 20.81 22.69
CA GLU A 76 -12.72 20.75 23.75
C GLU A 76 -14.11 21.12 23.25
N PHE A 77 -14.22 22.11 22.36
CA PHE A 77 -15.49 22.53 21.78
C PHE A 77 -16.09 21.43 20.91
N VAL A 78 -15.30 20.83 20.00
CA VAL A 78 -15.79 19.80 19.07
C VAL A 78 -16.02 18.44 19.74
N SER A 79 -15.36 18.17 20.86
CA SER A 79 -15.54 16.93 21.64
C SER A 79 -16.90 16.87 22.35
N LYS A 80 -17.61 18.00 22.48
CA LYS A 80 -18.97 18.04 23.02
C LYS A 80 -19.97 17.57 21.96
N ARG A 81 -20.89 16.66 22.33
CA ARG A 81 -21.90 16.05 21.41
C ARG A 81 -22.91 17.04 20.80
N SER A 82 -22.82 18.34 21.10
CA SER A 82 -23.82 19.36 20.79
C SER A 82 -23.44 20.34 19.66
N VAL A 83 -22.31 20.16 18.97
CA VAL A 83 -21.93 21.05 17.85
C VAL A 83 -22.69 20.66 16.57
N GLN A 84 -23.66 21.48 16.18
CA GLN A 84 -24.56 21.24 15.05
C GLN A 84 -24.32 22.20 13.88
N TYR A 85 -24.01 23.46 14.13
CA TYR A 85 -24.03 24.52 13.10
C TYR A 85 -22.65 24.95 12.62
N LEU A 86 -21.69 25.12 13.53
CA LEU A 86 -20.34 25.54 13.16
C LEU A 86 -19.58 24.38 12.49
N LYS A 87 -19.25 24.55 11.20
CA LYS A 87 -18.60 23.50 10.38
C LYS A 87 -17.17 23.81 9.99
N GLN A 88 -16.77 25.08 10.04
CA GLN A 88 -15.45 25.50 9.58
C GLN A 88 -14.82 26.50 10.54
N ILE A 89 -13.63 26.16 11.02
CA ILE A 89 -12.79 27.03 11.87
C ILE A 89 -11.48 27.25 11.11
N LYS A 90 -11.10 28.52 10.88
CA LYS A 90 -9.85 28.87 10.22
C LYS A 90 -9.00 29.75 11.13
N ILE A 91 -7.73 29.41 11.31
CA ILE A 91 -6.75 30.29 11.95
C ILE A 91 -5.93 30.94 10.85
N VAL A 92 -5.97 32.27 10.76
CA VAL A 92 -5.29 33.06 9.75
C VAL A 92 -4.02 33.65 10.38
N ILE A 93 -2.89 33.11 9.97
CA ILE A 93 -1.57 33.47 10.50
C ILE A 93 -0.94 34.51 9.57
N PHE A 94 -0.67 35.70 10.10
CA PHE A 94 -0.07 36.79 9.33
C PHE A 94 1.45 36.65 9.20
N GLN A 95 2.15 36.33 10.31
CA GLN A 95 3.60 36.22 10.31
C GLN A 95 4.03 34.77 10.07
N THR A 96 4.76 34.54 8.98
CA THR A 96 5.13 33.19 8.49
C THR A 96 5.90 32.37 9.51
N HIS A 97 6.72 32.98 10.36
CA HIS A 97 7.50 32.26 11.36
C HIS A 97 6.61 31.51 12.38
N MET A 98 5.38 32.00 12.63
CA MET A 98 4.43 31.35 13.55
C MET A 98 3.79 30.09 12.94
N LEU A 99 3.84 29.90 11.61
CA LEU A 99 3.22 28.75 10.95
C LEU A 99 3.76 27.43 11.49
N ARG A 100 5.08 27.38 11.78
CA ARG A 100 5.71 26.18 12.33
C ARG A 100 5.12 25.81 13.68
N ASP A 101 4.94 26.78 14.59
CA ASP A 101 4.42 26.53 15.93
C ASP A 101 2.99 25.99 15.89
N PHE A 102 2.13 26.58 15.04
CA PHE A 102 0.77 26.08 14.83
C PHE A 102 0.74 24.70 14.17
N TYR A 103 1.60 24.46 13.18
CA TYR A 103 1.70 23.16 12.53
C TYR A 103 2.16 22.06 13.49
N GLU A 104 3.21 22.31 14.29
CA GLU A 104 3.68 21.36 15.30
C GLU A 104 2.60 21.09 16.37
N SER A 105 1.88 22.13 16.79
CA SER A 105 0.76 22.00 17.72
C SER A 105 -0.38 21.16 17.15
N MET A 106 -0.72 21.31 15.86
CA MET A 106 -1.68 20.42 15.18
C MET A 106 -1.18 18.97 15.13
N LYS A 107 0.07 18.77 14.75
CA LYS A 107 0.67 17.43 14.60
C LYS A 107 0.69 16.66 15.92
N LYS A 108 1.03 17.32 17.03
CA LYS A 108 0.97 16.72 18.39
C LYS A 108 -0.41 16.14 18.73
N ARG A 109 -1.48 16.67 18.13
CA ARG A 109 -2.88 16.25 18.37
C ARG A 109 -3.40 15.26 17.34
N GLU A 110 -2.63 14.99 16.27
CA GLU A 110 -2.89 13.93 15.30
C GLU A 110 -2.47 12.56 15.87
N ASP A 111 -1.37 12.52 16.63
CA ASP A 111 -0.85 11.31 17.28
C ASP A 111 -1.56 10.94 18.59
N SER A 112 -2.40 11.83 19.13
CA SER A 112 -3.23 11.55 20.31
C SER A 112 -4.56 10.97 19.87
N ASP A 113 -4.78 9.68 20.10
CA ASP A 113 -6.04 8.98 19.87
C ASP A 113 -7.23 9.75 20.48
N LEU A 114 -7.93 10.54 19.66
CA LEU A 114 -9.33 10.82 19.91
C LEU A 114 -10.06 9.47 19.82
N PRO A 115 -10.98 9.14 20.74
CA PRO A 115 -11.76 7.92 20.64
C PRO A 115 -12.67 8.05 19.41
N THR A 116 -12.16 7.62 18.25
CA THR A 116 -12.92 7.54 17.02
C THR A 116 -14.06 6.56 17.23
N ARG A 117 -15.22 7.00 16.79
CA ARG A 117 -16.53 6.34 16.92
C ARG A 117 -16.65 5.17 15.95
N ASP A 118 -15.61 4.36 15.82
CA ASP A 118 -15.52 3.23 14.87
C ASP A 118 -15.41 1.87 15.58
N SER A 119 -15.35 1.85 16.92
CA SER A 119 -15.23 0.62 17.71
C SER A 119 -16.50 -0.25 17.79
N TRP A 120 -17.60 0.09 17.09
CA TRP A 120 -18.79 -0.77 17.04
C TRP A 120 -18.88 -1.67 15.80
N MET A 121 -18.09 -1.41 14.77
CA MET A 121 -18.08 -2.25 13.56
C MET A 121 -17.20 -3.50 13.69
N SER A 122 -16.42 -3.62 14.77
CA SER A 122 -15.56 -4.79 15.05
C SER A 122 -16.25 -5.87 15.91
N MET A 123 -17.37 -5.57 16.58
CA MET A 123 -18.08 -6.54 17.43
C MET A 123 -19.11 -7.41 16.69
N PHE A 124 -19.39 -7.17 15.40
CA PHE A 124 -20.42 -7.92 14.65
C PHE A 124 -19.89 -9.08 13.77
N LYS A 125 -18.60 -9.46 13.88
CA LYS A 125 -18.02 -10.56 13.10
C LYS A 125 -18.02 -11.94 13.78
N SER A 126 -18.52 -12.07 15.02
CA SER A 126 -18.41 -13.33 15.79
C SER A 126 -19.68 -14.19 15.86
N LEU A 127 -20.75 -13.90 15.10
CA LEU A 127 -22.08 -14.51 15.36
C LEU A 127 -22.73 -15.33 14.23
N PHE A 128 -22.01 -15.80 13.21
CA PHE A 128 -22.57 -16.78 12.27
C PHE A 128 -21.55 -17.84 11.85
N TRP A 129 -21.47 -18.93 12.62
CA TRP A 129 -20.75 -20.15 12.24
C TRP A 129 -21.77 -21.23 11.88
N GLY A 130 -21.93 -21.51 10.59
CA GLY A 130 -22.70 -22.63 10.06
C GLY A 130 -21.89 -23.30 8.95
N LYS A 131 -21.46 -24.56 9.16
CA LYS A 131 -20.66 -25.35 8.23
C LYS A 131 -21.49 -25.89 7.06
N LYS A 132 -21.00 -25.72 5.83
CA LYS A 132 -21.05 -26.71 4.73
C LYS A 132 -19.95 -26.39 3.69
N PRO A 133 -19.39 -27.40 3.00
CA PRO A 133 -18.22 -27.23 2.14
C PRO A 133 -18.64 -26.68 0.78
N SER A 134 -18.03 -25.58 0.34
CA SER A 134 -18.25 -25.01 -0.98
C SER A 134 -16.91 -24.83 -1.68
N THR A 135 -16.86 -25.36 -2.90
CA THR A 135 -15.88 -25.14 -3.98
C THR A 135 -15.08 -23.84 -3.84
N GLU A 136 -13.75 -23.97 -3.85
CA GLU A 136 -12.79 -22.86 -3.85
C GLU A 136 -13.02 -21.94 -5.05
N LYS A 137 -13.86 -20.92 -4.87
CA LYS A 137 -13.81 -19.72 -5.70
C LYS A 137 -12.66 -18.88 -5.20
N LYS A 138 -11.57 -18.79 -5.98
CA LYS A 138 -10.48 -17.82 -5.75
C LYS A 138 -11.13 -16.44 -5.52
N LYS A 139 -10.96 -15.89 -4.32
CA LYS A 139 -11.46 -14.55 -3.97
C LYS A 139 -10.81 -13.54 -4.92
N PRO A 140 -11.53 -12.51 -5.40
CA PRO A 140 -10.89 -11.41 -6.11
C PRO A 140 -9.89 -10.78 -5.14
N VAL A 141 -8.60 -10.89 -5.48
CA VAL A 141 -7.52 -10.28 -4.73
C VAL A 141 -7.60 -8.78 -5.02
N VAL A 142 -8.23 -8.05 -4.11
CA VAL A 142 -8.26 -6.59 -4.14
C VAL A 142 -7.07 -6.11 -3.33
N LEU A 143 -6.04 -5.61 -4.02
CA LEU A 143 -4.95 -4.89 -3.37
C LEU A 143 -5.54 -3.60 -2.77
N GLU A 144 -5.27 -3.37 -1.49
CA GLU A 144 -5.89 -2.30 -0.70
C GLU A 144 -5.52 -0.94 -1.32
N LYS A 145 -6.53 -0.14 -1.67
CA LYS A 145 -6.33 1.17 -2.32
C LYS A 145 -6.14 2.23 -1.24
N LYS A 146 -4.90 2.42 -0.79
CA LYS A 146 -4.56 3.53 0.11
C LYS A 146 -4.40 4.81 -0.73
N VAL A 147 -5.39 5.69 -0.70
CA VAL A 147 -5.30 7.01 -1.35
C VAL A 147 -5.12 8.05 -0.25
N ASP A 148 -3.90 8.57 -0.13
CA ASP A 148 -3.64 9.72 0.72
C ASP A 148 -4.15 10.97 0.00
N ILE A 149 -5.16 11.63 0.57
CA ILE A 149 -5.79 12.81 -0.03
C ILE A 149 -4.96 14.04 0.28
N ALA A 150 -4.37 14.65 -0.75
CA ALA A 150 -3.78 15.99 -0.66
C ALA A 150 -4.80 17.04 -1.12
N THR A 151 -5.06 18.04 -0.28
CA THR A 151 -5.94 19.17 -0.63
C THR A 151 -5.12 20.44 -0.83
N PHE A 152 -5.22 21.05 -2.00
CA PHE A 152 -4.60 22.34 -2.32
C PHE A 152 -5.65 23.45 -2.25
N GLN A 153 -5.37 24.52 -1.50
CA GLN A 153 -6.17 25.74 -1.51
C GLN A 153 -5.41 26.82 -2.25
N ILE A 154 -5.96 27.29 -3.38
CA ILE A 154 -5.33 28.29 -4.24
C ILE A 154 -6.03 29.62 -4.00
N CYS A 155 -5.27 30.67 -3.70
CA CYS A 155 -5.76 32.03 -3.57
C CYS A 155 -5.01 32.92 -4.57
N GLY A 156 -5.73 33.78 -5.28
CA GLY A 156 -5.15 34.69 -6.26
C GLY A 156 -6.03 35.92 -6.44
N GLU A 157 -5.45 36.96 -7.05
CA GLU A 157 -6.08 38.27 -7.25
C GLU A 157 -7.33 38.23 -8.16
N SER A 158 -7.49 37.16 -8.94
CA SER A 158 -8.67 36.94 -9.80
C SER A 158 -8.94 35.45 -9.98
N GLN A 159 -10.19 35.10 -10.30
CA GLN A 159 -10.58 33.73 -10.62
C GLN A 159 -9.74 33.15 -11.77
N LYS A 160 -9.46 33.96 -12.80
CA LYS A 160 -8.62 33.57 -13.93
C LYS A 160 -7.22 33.10 -13.49
N ASN A 161 -6.61 33.78 -12.52
CA ASN A 161 -5.29 33.40 -11.99
C ASN A 161 -5.37 32.10 -11.17
N VAL A 162 -6.46 31.91 -10.41
CA VAL A 162 -6.73 30.69 -9.66
C VAL A 162 -6.90 29.50 -10.60
N ASP A 163 -7.73 29.62 -11.63
CA ASP A 163 -8.01 28.56 -12.61
C ASP A 163 -6.77 28.18 -13.42
N ALA A 164 -5.96 29.18 -13.82
CA ALA A 164 -4.71 28.96 -14.51
C ALA A 164 -3.70 28.19 -13.64
N THR A 165 -3.62 28.54 -12.35
CA THR A 165 -2.75 27.86 -11.38
C THR A 165 -3.24 26.44 -11.10
N GLU A 166 -4.55 26.24 -10.93
CA GLU A 166 -5.15 24.91 -10.76
C GLU A 166 -4.84 24.01 -11.95
N SER A 167 -5.03 24.53 -13.17
CA SER A 167 -4.74 23.81 -14.41
C SER A 167 -3.26 23.47 -14.54
N TRP A 168 -2.38 24.42 -14.18
CA TRP A 168 -0.93 24.19 -14.19
C TRP A 168 -0.51 23.07 -13.21
N ILE A 169 -1.01 23.10 -11.97
CA ILE A 169 -0.73 22.05 -10.97
C ILE A 169 -1.26 20.69 -11.45
N LYS A 170 -2.50 20.63 -11.93
CA LYS A 170 -3.08 19.41 -12.50
C LYS A 170 -2.23 18.86 -13.63
N ASN A 171 -1.79 19.70 -14.55
CA ASN A 171 -0.96 19.30 -15.67
C ASN A 171 0.40 18.76 -15.22
N LEU A 172 1.03 19.35 -14.19
CA LEU A 172 2.27 18.82 -13.62
C LEU A 172 2.06 17.44 -13.00
N ILE A 173 1.01 17.26 -12.20
CA ILE A 173 0.69 15.98 -11.57
C ILE A 173 0.43 14.91 -12.64
N LEU A 174 -0.39 15.23 -13.66
CA LEU A 174 -0.73 14.28 -14.72
C LEU A 174 0.46 13.92 -15.60
N LYS A 175 1.40 14.84 -15.85
CA LYS A 175 2.63 14.56 -16.61
C LYS A 175 3.55 13.56 -15.92
N GLU A 176 3.56 13.56 -14.59
CA GLU A 176 4.38 12.63 -13.79
C GLU A 176 3.69 11.28 -13.56
N GLN A 177 2.39 11.19 -13.85
CA GLN A 177 1.65 9.94 -13.78
C GLN A 177 1.80 9.12 -15.06
N LEU A 178 2.12 7.85 -14.88
CA LEU A 178 2.17 6.85 -15.93
C LEU A 178 1.25 5.69 -15.58
N GLU A 179 0.68 5.10 -16.60
CA GLU A 179 -0.08 3.87 -16.51
C GLU A 179 0.53 2.84 -17.46
N ASN A 180 0.80 1.65 -16.95
CA ASN A 180 1.28 0.52 -17.75
C ASN A 180 0.44 -0.72 -17.47
N THR A 181 0.18 -1.49 -18.52
CA THR A 181 -0.63 -2.71 -18.46
C THR A 181 0.20 -3.88 -18.97
N ILE A 182 0.30 -4.94 -18.16
CA ILE A 182 0.98 -6.18 -18.52
C ILE A 182 -0.08 -7.27 -18.68
N SER A 183 -0.18 -7.84 -19.88
CA SER A 183 -1.13 -8.89 -20.21
C SER A 183 -0.41 -10.19 -20.49
N ASP A 184 -0.78 -11.27 -19.80
CA ASP A 184 -0.18 -12.60 -19.98
C ASP A 184 -1.10 -13.70 -19.42
N GLU A 185 -1.24 -14.82 -20.13
CA GLU A 185 -2.10 -15.93 -19.74
C GLU A 185 -1.73 -16.53 -18.37
N LEU A 186 -0.45 -16.50 -17.99
CA LEU A 186 0.03 -17.06 -16.73
C LEU A 186 -0.39 -16.26 -15.50
N ILE A 187 -0.89 -15.03 -15.68
CA ILE A 187 -1.39 -14.21 -14.57
C ILE A 187 -2.55 -14.91 -13.85
N VAL A 188 -3.33 -15.75 -14.54
CA VAL A 188 -4.41 -16.56 -13.92
C VAL A 188 -3.89 -17.54 -12.85
N ASN A 189 -2.61 -17.91 -12.97
CA ASN A 189 -1.93 -18.87 -12.10
C ASN A 189 -1.16 -18.20 -10.96
N PHE A 190 -1.27 -16.88 -10.79
CA PHE A 190 -0.67 -16.20 -9.64
C PHE A 190 -1.25 -16.76 -8.33
N GLY A 191 -0.37 -17.31 -7.50
CA GLY A 191 -0.69 -17.84 -6.17
C GLY A 191 -0.37 -16.82 -5.09
N GLU A 192 -0.48 -17.26 -3.83
CA GLU A 192 -0.27 -16.43 -2.64
C GLU A 192 1.08 -15.69 -2.68
N SER A 193 2.17 -16.39 -3.01
CA SER A 193 3.51 -15.79 -3.08
C SER A 193 3.63 -14.64 -4.09
N GLN A 194 2.97 -14.75 -5.25
CA GLN A 194 2.96 -13.69 -6.26
C GLN A 194 2.12 -12.52 -5.79
N ILE A 195 0.96 -12.79 -5.20
CA ILE A 195 0.07 -11.77 -4.65
C ILE A 195 0.73 -10.99 -3.51
N ASP A 196 1.41 -11.67 -2.59
CA ASP A 196 2.16 -11.04 -1.50
C ASP A 196 3.28 -10.15 -2.03
N THR A 197 3.95 -10.60 -3.10
CA THR A 197 4.97 -9.79 -3.79
C THR A 197 4.35 -8.54 -4.41
N LEU A 198 3.18 -8.65 -5.07
CA LEU A 198 2.47 -7.48 -5.62
C LEU A 198 2.05 -6.51 -4.52
N ALA A 199 1.52 -7.01 -3.40
CA ALA A 199 1.17 -6.20 -2.24
C ALA A 199 2.39 -5.49 -1.64
N ASP A 200 3.53 -6.17 -1.54
CA ASP A 200 4.77 -5.58 -1.04
C ASP A 200 5.32 -4.50 -1.97
N LEU A 201 5.27 -4.72 -3.29
CA LEU A 201 5.63 -3.71 -4.29
C LEU A 201 4.75 -2.48 -4.15
N GLN A 202 3.44 -2.66 -4.02
CA GLN A 202 2.50 -1.54 -3.84
C GLN A 202 2.77 -0.77 -2.53
N ARG A 203 3.10 -1.44 -1.43
CA ARG A 203 3.41 -0.76 -0.15
C ARG A 203 4.71 0.04 -0.19
N ARG A 204 5.71 -0.42 -0.93
CA ARG A 204 7.05 0.18 -0.97
C ARG A 204 7.23 1.26 -2.04
N THR A 205 6.25 1.42 -2.92
CA THR A 205 6.33 2.32 -4.07
C THR A 205 5.06 3.15 -4.21
N HIS A 206 5.12 4.25 -4.96
CA HIS A 206 3.98 5.17 -5.11
C HIS A 206 3.08 4.75 -6.28
N VAL A 207 2.76 3.47 -6.37
CA VAL A 207 1.91 2.93 -7.44
C VAL A 207 0.65 2.30 -6.86
N THR A 208 -0.38 2.21 -7.70
CA THR A 208 -1.53 1.35 -7.51
C THR A 208 -1.42 0.19 -8.49
N ILE A 209 -1.57 -1.04 -8.00
CA ILE A 209 -1.56 -2.26 -8.80
C ILE A 209 -2.97 -2.84 -8.77
N GLN A 210 -3.53 -3.10 -9.94
CA GLN A 210 -4.86 -3.70 -10.12
C GLN A 210 -4.73 -4.99 -10.92
N LEU A 211 -5.21 -6.08 -10.35
CA LEU A 211 -5.25 -7.38 -11.00
C LEU A 211 -6.61 -7.57 -11.67
N GLU A 212 -6.63 -7.61 -12.99
CA GLU A 212 -7.84 -7.77 -13.80
C GLU A 212 -7.93 -9.20 -14.33
N SER A 213 -8.22 -10.13 -13.42
CA SER A 213 -8.28 -11.58 -13.73
C SER A 213 -9.49 -12.02 -14.56
N LYS A 214 -10.43 -11.12 -14.83
CA LYS A 214 -11.64 -11.39 -15.63
C LYS A 214 -11.43 -11.12 -17.12
N LEU A 215 -10.35 -10.44 -17.50
CA LEU A 215 -10.01 -10.19 -18.89
C LEU A 215 -9.32 -11.40 -19.52
N PHE A 216 -9.37 -11.49 -20.84
CA PHE A 216 -8.71 -12.54 -21.63
C PHE A 216 -7.88 -11.90 -22.76
N PRO A 217 -6.54 -11.94 -22.68
CA PRO A 217 -5.74 -12.47 -21.56
C PRO A 217 -5.90 -11.63 -20.27
N PRO A 218 -5.73 -12.23 -19.08
CA PRO A 218 -5.74 -11.49 -17.82
C PRO A 218 -4.59 -10.48 -17.81
N CYS A 219 -4.78 -9.35 -17.13
CA CYS A 219 -3.77 -8.30 -17.08
C CYS A 219 -3.58 -7.71 -15.68
N ILE A 220 -2.41 -7.11 -15.48
CA ILE A 220 -2.07 -6.32 -14.31
C ILE A 220 -1.85 -4.90 -14.77
N LYS A 221 -2.63 -4.00 -14.18
CA LYS A 221 -2.60 -2.56 -14.43
C LYS A 221 -1.82 -1.88 -13.31
N ILE A 222 -0.86 -1.03 -13.68
CA ILE A 222 0.06 -0.35 -12.77
C ILE A 222 -0.06 1.15 -13.06
N SER A 223 -0.53 1.92 -12.09
CA SER A 223 -0.73 3.37 -12.25
C SER A 223 0.00 4.11 -11.13
N GLY A 224 0.78 5.15 -11.44
CA GLY A 224 1.54 5.88 -10.42
C GLY A 224 2.64 6.76 -11.03
N ILE A 225 3.68 7.08 -10.25
CA ILE A 225 4.81 7.87 -10.74
C ILE A 225 5.62 7.06 -11.75
N SER A 226 5.99 7.68 -12.88
CA SER A 226 6.68 7.04 -14.02
C SER A 226 7.85 6.11 -13.64
N ARG A 227 8.77 6.56 -12.77
CA ARG A 227 9.92 5.78 -12.29
C ARG A 227 9.51 4.50 -11.56
N ASP A 228 8.53 4.61 -10.67
CA ASP A 228 8.06 3.50 -9.86
C ASP A 228 7.23 2.53 -10.72
N VAL A 229 6.41 3.05 -11.64
CA VAL A 229 5.67 2.24 -12.63
C VAL A 229 6.63 1.40 -13.47
N PHE A 230 7.72 1.99 -13.98
CA PHE A 230 8.73 1.25 -14.75
C PHE A 230 9.39 0.16 -13.90
N TYR A 231 9.86 0.50 -12.69
CA TYR A 231 10.48 -0.45 -11.78
C TYR A 231 9.58 -1.65 -11.46
N VAL A 232 8.32 -1.38 -11.10
CA VAL A 232 7.33 -2.41 -10.77
C VAL A 232 7.00 -3.25 -12.01
N SER A 233 6.87 -2.62 -13.18
CA SER A 233 6.61 -3.33 -14.43
C SER A 233 7.68 -4.36 -14.74
N VAL A 234 8.97 -3.98 -14.62
CA VAL A 234 10.11 -4.88 -14.82
C VAL A 234 10.09 -6.04 -13.82
N LYS A 235 9.73 -5.79 -12.56
CA LYS A 235 9.63 -6.84 -11.53
C LYS A 235 8.53 -7.85 -11.84
N ILE A 236 7.35 -7.37 -12.24
CA ILE A 236 6.21 -8.22 -12.60
C ILE A 236 6.53 -9.04 -13.86
N GLN A 237 7.12 -8.43 -14.89
CA GLN A 237 7.57 -9.15 -16.09
C GLN A 237 8.57 -10.27 -15.74
N LYS A 238 9.51 -10.02 -14.82
CA LYS A 238 10.43 -11.07 -14.34
C LYS A 238 9.73 -12.19 -13.60
N MET A 239 8.68 -11.91 -12.83
CA MET A 239 7.88 -12.95 -12.18
C MET A 239 7.19 -13.84 -13.22
N ILE A 240 6.57 -13.23 -14.23
CA ILE A 240 5.92 -13.95 -15.33
C ILE A 240 6.95 -14.78 -16.11
N GLN A 241 8.11 -14.20 -16.43
CA GLN A 241 9.17 -14.91 -17.14
C GLN A 241 9.64 -16.14 -16.36
N LYS A 242 9.87 -16.01 -15.05
CA LYS A 242 10.26 -17.15 -14.20
C LYS A 242 9.21 -18.27 -14.22
N MET A 243 7.93 -17.92 -14.28
CA MET A 243 6.86 -18.91 -14.41
C MET A 243 6.89 -19.61 -15.78
N LYS A 244 7.12 -18.86 -16.87
CA LYS A 244 7.30 -19.44 -18.21
C LYS A 244 8.45 -20.43 -18.24
N ASP A 245 9.61 -20.02 -17.74
CA ASP A 245 10.82 -20.86 -17.69
C ASP A 245 10.57 -22.15 -16.89
N THR A 246 9.88 -22.04 -15.75
CA THR A 246 9.52 -23.20 -14.91
C THR A 246 8.56 -24.16 -15.63
N GLN A 247 7.55 -23.63 -16.32
CA GLN A 247 6.59 -24.45 -17.06
C GLN A 247 7.23 -25.13 -18.27
N GLU A 248 8.13 -24.44 -18.98
CA GLU A 248 8.91 -25.03 -20.07
C GLU A 248 9.80 -26.16 -19.55
N GLU A 249 10.51 -25.93 -18.44
CA GLU A 249 11.38 -26.94 -17.84
C GLU A 249 10.57 -28.19 -17.40
N GLN A 250 9.41 -27.99 -16.77
CA GLN A 250 8.52 -29.09 -16.39
C GLN A 250 7.98 -29.85 -17.61
N SER A 251 7.61 -29.13 -18.68
CA SER A 251 7.11 -29.75 -19.91
C SER A 251 8.20 -30.57 -20.59
N LYS A 252 9.43 -30.05 -20.65
CA LYS A 252 10.60 -30.77 -21.15
C LYS A 252 10.90 -32.01 -20.29
N ALA A 253 10.85 -31.87 -18.97
CA ALA A 253 11.09 -32.98 -18.06
C ALA A 253 10.08 -34.12 -18.23
N GLU A 254 8.81 -33.79 -18.43
CA GLU A 254 7.76 -34.76 -18.75
C GLU A 254 8.06 -35.54 -20.02
N LEU A 255 8.40 -34.84 -21.11
CA LEU A 255 8.69 -35.45 -22.41
C LEU A 255 9.89 -36.40 -22.32
N VAL A 256 10.97 -35.96 -21.67
CA VAL A 256 12.18 -36.79 -21.48
C VAL A 256 11.86 -38.02 -20.62
N TYR A 257 11.10 -37.86 -19.53
CA TYR A 257 10.72 -38.96 -18.66
C TYR A 257 9.87 -40.03 -19.38
N ASN A 258 9.10 -39.64 -20.40
CA ASN A 258 8.33 -40.57 -21.23
C ASN A 258 9.19 -41.35 -22.23
N LEU A 259 10.39 -40.86 -22.57
CA LEU A 259 11.31 -41.52 -23.50
C LEU A 259 12.34 -42.40 -22.77
N VAL A 260 12.87 -41.92 -21.65
CA VAL A 260 13.98 -42.54 -20.92
C VAL A 260 13.76 -42.40 -19.43
N GLU A 261 13.95 -43.51 -18.70
CA GLU A 261 13.94 -43.54 -17.24
C GLU A 261 15.35 -43.79 -16.69
N TRP A 262 15.81 -42.86 -15.88
CA TRP A 262 16.98 -43.02 -15.04
C TRP A 262 16.54 -43.56 -13.68
N ARG A 263 17.27 -44.56 -13.17
CA ARG A 263 16.97 -45.24 -11.91
C ARG A 263 18.21 -45.43 -11.05
N TYR A 264 18.02 -45.54 -9.74
CA TYR A 264 19.05 -45.85 -8.75
C TYR A 264 18.63 -47.02 -7.85
N PRO A 265 19.58 -47.69 -7.17
CA PRO A 265 19.25 -48.81 -6.29
C PRO A 265 18.42 -48.37 -5.08
N GLY A 266 17.31 -49.05 -4.83
CA GLY A 266 16.43 -48.88 -3.67
C GLY A 266 16.63 -49.97 -2.61
N SER A 267 15.79 -49.97 -1.58
CA SER A 267 15.76 -51.06 -0.60
C SER A 267 15.22 -52.34 -1.24
N ASN A 268 15.89 -53.48 -1.00
CA ASN A 268 15.52 -54.82 -1.48
C ASN A 268 15.76 -55.09 -2.98
N ASP A 269 16.93 -54.72 -3.52
CA ASP A 269 17.33 -55.03 -4.92
C ASP A 269 16.39 -54.46 -6.00
N SER A 270 15.50 -53.55 -5.61
CA SER A 270 14.61 -52.84 -6.52
C SER A 270 15.27 -51.57 -7.05
N PHE A 271 14.89 -51.15 -8.26
CA PHE A 271 15.33 -49.87 -8.81
C PHE A 271 14.23 -48.82 -8.63
N VAL A 272 14.61 -47.64 -8.15
CA VAL A 272 13.72 -46.49 -7.96
C VAL A 272 14.04 -45.45 -9.04
N ALA A 273 13.00 -44.94 -9.71
CA ALA A 273 13.16 -43.89 -10.70
C ALA A 273 13.53 -42.55 -10.03
N PHE A 274 14.37 -41.77 -10.70
CA PHE A 274 14.56 -40.37 -10.35
C PHE A 274 13.28 -39.58 -10.60
N ASP A 275 13.11 -38.45 -9.91
CA ASP A 275 12.07 -37.49 -10.27
C ASP A 275 12.30 -36.96 -11.69
N LYS A 276 11.23 -36.48 -12.32
CA LYS A 276 11.23 -36.07 -13.73
C LYS A 276 12.31 -35.02 -14.04
N LEU A 277 12.56 -34.09 -13.11
CA LEU A 277 13.52 -33.01 -13.30
C LEU A 277 14.96 -33.54 -13.24
N THR A 278 15.28 -34.32 -12.20
CA THR A 278 16.60 -34.97 -12.09
C THR A 278 16.86 -35.92 -13.27
N ASN A 279 15.83 -36.66 -13.71
CA ASN A 279 15.88 -37.52 -14.89
C ASN A 279 16.23 -36.73 -16.16
N MET A 280 15.58 -35.59 -16.37
CA MET A 280 15.86 -34.69 -17.50
C MET A 280 17.29 -34.17 -17.46
N HIS A 281 17.77 -33.71 -16.28
CA HIS A 281 19.14 -33.20 -16.15
C HIS A 281 20.20 -34.29 -16.40
N LEU A 282 19.96 -35.52 -15.94
CA LEU A 282 20.83 -36.67 -16.24
C LEU A 282 20.88 -36.96 -17.74
N GLU A 283 19.73 -36.96 -18.41
CA GLU A 283 19.65 -37.20 -19.85
C GLU A 283 20.31 -36.08 -20.66
N ASP A 284 20.01 -34.82 -20.36
CA ASP A 284 20.63 -33.66 -21.01
C ASP A 284 22.16 -33.69 -20.84
N ALA A 285 22.65 -34.03 -19.65
CA ALA A 285 24.09 -34.12 -19.38
C ALA A 285 24.75 -35.27 -20.16
N LYS A 286 24.06 -36.41 -20.28
CA LYS A 286 24.53 -37.55 -21.09
C LYS A 286 24.59 -37.21 -22.57
N ILE A 287 23.55 -36.56 -23.11
CA ILE A 287 23.51 -36.08 -24.51
C ILE A 287 24.60 -35.05 -24.79
N ALA A 288 24.80 -34.11 -23.85
CA ALA A 288 25.85 -33.09 -23.93
C ALA A 288 27.27 -33.62 -23.68
N LYS A 289 27.44 -34.94 -23.47
CA LYS A 289 28.72 -35.59 -23.20
C LYS A 289 29.47 -34.98 -22.01
N LYS A 290 28.75 -34.48 -20.99
CA LYS A 290 29.35 -34.08 -19.72
C LYS A 290 29.91 -35.32 -19.03
N SER A 291 31.08 -35.19 -18.40
CA SER A 291 31.69 -36.31 -17.68
C SER A 291 30.97 -36.61 -16.37
N HIS A 292 30.55 -35.56 -15.65
CA HIS A 292 29.93 -35.72 -14.34
C HIS A 292 28.71 -34.82 -14.13
N LEU A 293 27.76 -35.28 -13.32
CA LEU A 293 26.63 -34.51 -12.82
C LEU A 293 26.43 -34.80 -11.32
N THR A 294 26.08 -33.80 -10.52
CA THR A 294 25.72 -34.02 -9.11
C THR A 294 24.21 -34.19 -8.99
N VAL A 295 23.77 -35.26 -8.34
CA VAL A 295 22.35 -35.55 -8.08
C VAL A 295 22.14 -35.83 -6.60
N LYS A 296 20.90 -35.66 -6.12
CA LYS A 296 20.52 -35.98 -4.74
C LYS A 296 19.77 -37.31 -4.67
N ILE A 297 20.27 -38.23 -3.87
CA ILE A 297 19.63 -39.52 -3.58
C ILE A 297 19.51 -39.64 -2.07
N ASN A 298 18.30 -39.87 -1.55
CA ASN A 298 18.05 -39.96 -0.11
C ASN A 298 18.63 -38.78 0.72
N LYS A 299 18.56 -37.56 0.15
CA LYS A 299 19.10 -36.30 0.71
C LYS A 299 20.63 -36.20 0.78
N LYS A 300 21.37 -37.17 0.24
CA LYS A 300 22.83 -37.11 0.07
C LYS A 300 23.20 -36.73 -1.37
N ASP A 301 24.27 -35.96 -1.53
CA ASP A 301 24.80 -35.59 -2.85
C ASP A 301 25.70 -36.70 -3.39
N TYR A 302 25.44 -37.13 -4.63
CA TYR A 302 26.25 -38.10 -5.36
C TYR A 302 26.79 -37.47 -6.63
N LYS A 303 28.07 -37.67 -6.91
CA LYS A 303 28.69 -37.30 -8.19
C LYS A 303 28.61 -38.49 -9.14
N VAL A 304 27.71 -38.38 -10.12
CA VAL A 304 27.49 -39.35 -11.19
C VAL A 304 28.54 -39.17 -12.27
N ASP A 305 29.30 -40.22 -12.59
CA ASP A 305 30.04 -40.36 -13.82
C ASP A 305 29.11 -40.91 -14.91
N LEU A 306 28.86 -40.10 -15.94
CA LEU A 306 27.89 -40.42 -16.98
C LEU A 306 28.45 -41.43 -18.01
N ASN A 307 29.75 -41.69 -18.04
CA ASN A 307 30.36 -42.69 -18.91
C ASN A 307 30.28 -44.08 -18.30
N THR A 308 30.57 -44.20 -17.00
CA THR A 308 30.56 -45.48 -16.28
C THR A 308 29.22 -45.79 -15.63
N LEU A 309 28.31 -44.80 -15.54
CA LEU A 309 27.02 -44.89 -14.85
C LEU A 309 27.18 -45.23 -13.36
N GLN A 310 28.26 -44.73 -12.73
CA GLN A 310 28.52 -44.87 -11.30
C GLN A 310 28.32 -43.53 -10.60
N ALA A 311 27.63 -43.54 -9.46
CA ALA A 311 27.42 -42.37 -8.62
C ALA A 311 28.18 -42.55 -7.30
N ASN A 312 29.12 -41.66 -7.03
CA ASN A 312 29.97 -41.72 -5.85
C ASN A 312 29.53 -40.68 -4.82
N ASP A 313 29.30 -41.10 -3.58
CA ASP A 313 29.26 -40.14 -2.47
C ASP A 313 30.71 -39.75 -2.12
N GLY A 314 30.93 -38.53 -1.64
CA GLY A 314 32.28 -38.05 -1.29
C GLY A 314 32.97 -38.84 -0.16
N GLN A 315 32.33 -39.89 0.36
CA GLN A 315 32.78 -40.74 1.46
C GLN A 315 33.27 -42.12 0.97
N GLY A 316 33.15 -42.40 -0.33
CA GLY A 316 33.69 -43.59 -0.98
C GLY A 316 32.66 -44.67 -1.30
N GLU A 317 31.38 -44.47 -1.00
CA GLU A 317 30.33 -45.37 -1.49
C GLU A 317 30.02 -45.08 -2.95
N SER A 318 30.02 -46.14 -3.76
CA SER A 318 29.68 -46.08 -5.19
C SER A 318 28.44 -46.91 -5.45
N ILE A 319 27.45 -46.31 -6.10
CA ILE A 319 26.23 -46.99 -6.54
C ILE A 319 26.11 -46.93 -8.06
N VAL A 320 25.61 -47.99 -8.67
CA VAL A 320 25.39 -48.05 -10.11
C VAL A 320 24.00 -47.51 -10.42
N ILE A 321 23.92 -46.50 -11.29
CA ILE A 321 22.66 -45.99 -11.81
C ILE A 321 22.34 -46.64 -13.16
N GLN A 322 21.06 -46.71 -13.51
CA GLN A 322 20.60 -47.29 -14.76
C GLN A 322 19.90 -46.25 -15.61
N ARG A 323 20.14 -46.31 -16.93
CA ARG A 323 19.40 -45.58 -17.95
C ARG A 323 18.61 -46.57 -18.79
N VAL A 324 17.28 -46.48 -18.75
CA VAL A 324 16.38 -47.43 -19.40
C VAL A 324 15.53 -46.70 -20.45
N PRO A 325 15.70 -46.97 -21.76
CA PRO A 325 14.78 -46.48 -22.79
C PRO A 325 13.39 -47.09 -22.58
N LYS A 326 12.32 -46.28 -22.66
CA LYS A 326 10.94 -46.77 -22.54
C LYS A 326 10.37 -47.30 -23.86
N ASN A 327 11.06 -47.09 -24.98
CA ASN A 327 10.58 -47.40 -26.33
C ASN A 327 11.22 -48.64 -26.98
N GLU A 328 11.67 -49.64 -26.22
CA GLU A 328 12.14 -50.93 -26.80
C GLU A 328 11.17 -52.09 -26.55
N GLY A 329 9.86 -51.87 -26.73
CA GLY A 329 8.89 -52.95 -26.59
C GLY A 329 7.45 -52.61 -26.93
N LYS A 330 7.17 -52.40 -28.23
CA LYS A 330 5.95 -52.78 -28.98
C LYS A 330 5.91 -52.01 -30.30
N LEU A 331 6.53 -52.58 -31.32
CA LEU A 331 6.11 -52.47 -32.71
C LEU A 331 5.63 -53.85 -33.15
#